data_AF-A0A9W7KZH7-F1
#
_entry.id   AF-A0A9W7KZH7-F1
#
_cell.length_a   1.000
_cell.length_b   1.000
_cell.length_c   1.000
_cell.angle_alpha   90.00
_cell.angle_beta   90.00
_cell.angle_gamma   90.00
#
_symmetry.space_group_name_H-M   'P 1'
#
loop_
_entity.id
_entity.type
_entity.pdbx_description
1 polymer ?
#
loop_
_entity_poly.entity_id
_entity_poly.type
_entity_poly.pdbx_seq_one_letter_code
_entity_poly.pdbx_strand_id
1 'polypeptide(L)'
;MSSLPPTPPSTTDTNSQEEEGNIFSKYYSQLSHQQNMLTDHVRTKTYQQSFFKNTLDFQGKDCLDVGTGSGILAFFCVQAGAKEVWGVEMSRITIAAKKLVQSNNLSSKIHIVKGKMEEVELPKKVDVIVSEPLGFLLVHERMLESYITGRDRYLKPGGKMFPSNSTIYTAPFTDDNLYMETVSKSDFWCNSDFMGVDLSALHETSMEEAFGQPVVGYFHPDILLSEDRGTHFVDFMTVTHEALKNFEIDFSHSITKTAVCHGIACWFDCDFSGSQETVVLKTGPEAPGTHWYQCRLMFREPLAVNKGQTLNGTLTFRANDSFSYDVNVKAGIDCSPRIETENMVFLQDQHYHYLYAEESAVDAQGQGHVRGNEGQV
;
A
#
# COMPACT_ATOMS: atom_id res chain seq x y z
N MET A 1 -6.31 53.50 44.31
CA MET A 1 -6.96 52.23 43.91
C MET A 1 -7.94 52.54 42.78
N SER A 2 -7.52 52.29 41.55
CA SER A 2 -8.33 52.49 40.34
C SER A 2 -8.00 51.33 39.40
N SER A 3 -9.04 50.55 39.09
CA SER A 3 -9.04 49.30 38.35
C SER A 3 -8.74 49.52 36.87
N LEU A 4 -7.73 48.83 36.34
CA LEU A 4 -7.52 48.67 34.91
C LEU A 4 -8.52 47.64 34.34
N PRO A 5 -9.07 47.86 33.13
CA PRO A 5 -10.02 46.96 32.49
C PRO A 5 -9.35 45.66 31.98
N PRO A 6 -10.12 44.57 31.80
CA PRO A 6 -9.58 43.29 31.37
C PRO A 6 -9.09 43.34 29.92
N THR A 7 -7.94 42.72 29.69
CA THR A 7 -7.34 42.42 28.38
C THR A 7 -8.30 41.56 27.54
N PRO A 8 -8.47 41.84 26.24
CA PRO A 8 -9.28 40.98 25.38
C PRO A 8 -8.63 39.59 25.22
N PRO A 9 -9.43 38.51 25.09
CA PRO A 9 -8.88 37.17 24.91
C PRO A 9 -8.10 37.10 23.60
N SER A 10 -6.91 36.51 23.68
CA SER A 10 -6.10 36.16 22.52
C SER A 10 -6.96 35.32 21.56
N THR A 11 -6.98 35.72 20.29
CA THR A 11 -7.46 34.88 19.19
C THR A 11 -6.62 33.61 19.16
N THR A 12 -7.09 32.57 19.84
CA THR A 12 -6.60 31.21 19.65
C THR A 12 -6.93 30.82 18.22
N ASP A 13 -5.88 30.52 17.46
CA ASP A 13 -5.95 29.89 16.14
C ASP A 13 -6.92 28.71 16.19
N THR A 14 -8.11 28.89 15.60
CA THR A 14 -9.13 27.84 15.44
C THR A 14 -8.72 26.78 14.39
N ASN A 15 -7.50 26.84 13.86
CA ASN A 15 -6.99 25.94 12.83
C ASN A 15 -6.22 24.71 13.37
N SER A 16 -6.09 24.55 14.69
CA SER A 16 -5.34 23.41 15.25
C SER A 16 -6.17 22.15 15.49
N GLN A 17 -7.51 22.23 15.46
CA GLN A 17 -8.38 21.08 15.75
C GLN A 17 -8.77 20.24 14.51
N GLU A 18 -8.57 20.74 13.29
CA GLU A 18 -8.94 20.01 12.06
C GLU A 18 -7.90 18.97 11.61
N GLU A 19 -6.67 19.01 12.14
CA GLU A 19 -5.60 18.07 11.77
C GLU A 19 -5.59 16.77 12.62
N GLU A 20 -6.41 16.67 13.67
CA GLU A 20 -6.31 15.60 14.69
C GLU A 20 -6.99 14.27 14.32
N GLY A 21 -7.76 14.19 13.23
CA GLY A 21 -8.59 13.00 12.95
C GLY A 21 -7.91 11.85 12.18
N ASN A 22 -6.84 12.11 11.42
CA ASN A 22 -6.17 11.09 10.61
C ASN A 22 -4.68 11.02 10.97
N ILE A 23 -4.27 9.91 11.58
CA ILE A 23 -2.90 9.62 12.01
C ILE A 23 -1.87 9.76 10.88
N PHE A 24 -2.27 9.50 9.63
CA PHE A 24 -1.41 9.57 8.46
C PHE A 24 -1.09 11.02 8.04
N SER A 25 -1.95 11.99 8.35
CA SER A 25 -1.72 13.40 7.97
C SER A 25 -0.41 13.95 8.55
N LYS A 26 -0.11 13.62 9.81
CA LYS A 26 1.15 14.02 10.45
C LYS A 26 2.34 13.30 9.83
N TYR A 27 2.21 12.01 9.53
CA TYR A 27 3.24 11.21 8.88
C TYR A 27 3.62 11.78 7.51
N TYR A 28 2.64 11.98 6.63
CA TYR A 28 2.85 12.47 5.26
C TYR A 28 3.28 13.93 5.16
N SER A 29 3.10 14.71 6.24
CA SER A 29 3.61 16.09 6.31
C SER A 29 5.13 16.19 6.42
N GLN A 30 5.84 15.10 6.75
CA GLN A 30 7.28 15.12 6.97
C GLN A 30 8.06 14.90 5.67
N LEU A 31 9.08 15.74 5.44
CA LEU A 31 9.93 15.63 4.25
C LEU A 31 10.73 14.32 4.19
N SER A 32 11.06 13.72 5.34
CA SER A 32 11.73 12.41 5.38
C SER A 32 10.87 11.31 4.75
N HIS A 33 9.58 11.26 5.05
CA HIS A 33 8.67 10.27 4.45
C HIS A 33 8.46 10.55 2.96
N GLN A 34 8.31 11.82 2.58
CA GLN A 34 8.28 12.21 1.16
C GLN A 34 9.57 11.79 0.44
N GLN A 35 10.73 11.95 1.08
CA GLN A 35 12.01 11.54 0.52
C GLN A 35 12.05 10.02 0.32
N ASN A 36 11.67 9.22 1.33
CA ASN A 36 11.66 7.74 1.22
C ASN A 36 10.84 7.29 -0.01
N MET A 37 9.67 7.89 -0.18
CA MET A 37 8.77 7.66 -1.32
C MET A 37 9.39 8.10 -2.66
N LEU A 38 10.09 9.23 -2.69
CA LEU A 38 10.74 9.76 -3.91
C LEU A 38 12.01 8.98 -4.29
N THR A 39 12.72 8.43 -3.31
CA THR A 39 13.94 7.64 -3.52
C THR A 39 13.66 6.20 -3.95
N ASP A 40 12.43 5.71 -3.79
CA ASP A 40 11.98 4.51 -4.49
C ASP A 40 11.96 4.78 -6.00
N HIS A 41 13.06 4.40 -6.65
CA HIS A 41 13.29 4.63 -8.06
C HIS A 41 12.35 3.81 -8.94
N VAL A 42 12.02 2.58 -8.54
CA VAL A 42 11.11 1.70 -9.30
C VAL A 42 9.74 2.38 -9.34
N ARG A 43 9.22 2.80 -8.20
CA ARG A 43 7.96 3.53 -8.09
C ARG A 43 7.99 4.81 -8.90
N THR A 44 8.87 5.75 -8.54
CA THR A 44 8.84 7.12 -9.07
C THR A 44 9.09 7.15 -10.58
N LYS A 45 10.00 6.29 -11.08
CA LYS A 45 10.28 6.19 -12.51
C LYS A 45 9.14 5.54 -13.28
N THR A 46 8.47 4.53 -12.73
CA THR A 46 7.34 3.89 -13.41
C THR A 46 6.17 4.87 -13.61
N TYR A 47 5.88 5.70 -12.61
CA TYR A 47 4.92 6.80 -12.73
C TYR A 47 5.34 7.82 -13.80
N GLN A 48 6.59 8.27 -13.78
CA GLN A 48 7.06 9.21 -14.81
C GLN A 48 6.96 8.61 -16.23
N GLN A 49 7.37 7.35 -16.38
CA GLN A 49 7.34 6.65 -17.66
C GLN A 49 5.92 6.43 -18.15
N SER A 50 4.97 6.11 -17.26
CA SER A 50 3.58 5.93 -17.67
C SER A 50 2.99 7.20 -18.27
N PHE A 51 3.40 8.37 -17.79
CA PHE A 51 2.94 9.65 -18.33
C PHE A 51 3.67 9.98 -19.65
N PHE A 52 4.99 9.77 -19.71
CA PHE A 52 5.81 10.13 -20.87
C PHE A 52 5.61 9.19 -22.07
N LYS A 53 5.23 7.93 -21.83
CA LYS A 53 4.85 7.00 -22.90
C LYS A 53 3.44 7.26 -23.43
N ASN A 54 2.64 8.03 -22.70
CA ASN A 54 1.25 8.33 -23.03
C ASN A 54 0.98 9.83 -23.11
N THR A 55 1.91 10.61 -23.68
CA THR A 55 1.78 12.08 -23.77
C THR A 55 0.49 12.56 -24.43
N LEU A 56 -0.11 11.77 -25.34
CA LEU A 56 -1.42 12.11 -25.94
C LEU A 56 -2.56 12.21 -24.91
N ASP A 57 -2.44 11.50 -23.79
CA ASP A 57 -3.40 11.56 -22.69
C ASP A 57 -3.21 12.82 -21.82
N PHE A 58 -2.06 13.48 -21.87
CA PHE A 58 -1.74 14.66 -21.04
C PHE A 58 -1.66 15.96 -21.84
N GLN A 59 -1.27 15.92 -23.11
CA GLN A 59 -0.98 17.12 -23.89
C GLN A 59 -2.19 18.04 -24.03
N GLY A 60 -2.08 19.26 -23.49
CA GLY A 60 -3.14 20.26 -23.50
C GLY A 60 -4.34 19.93 -22.59
N LYS A 61 -4.22 18.92 -21.73
CA LYS A 61 -5.28 18.44 -20.83
C LYS A 61 -5.23 19.10 -19.45
N ASP A 62 -6.39 19.19 -18.82
CA ASP A 62 -6.52 19.56 -17.41
C ASP A 62 -6.36 18.28 -16.56
N CYS A 63 -5.49 18.29 -15.56
CA CYS A 63 -5.24 17.13 -14.69
C CYS A 63 -5.58 17.41 -13.22
N LEU A 64 -5.92 16.37 -12.47
CA LEU A 64 -6.05 16.38 -11.00
C LEU A 64 -5.05 15.38 -10.41
N ASP A 65 -4.28 15.81 -9.42
CA ASP A 65 -3.37 14.98 -8.63
C ASP A 65 -3.95 14.83 -7.22
N VAL A 66 -4.49 13.66 -6.91
CA VAL A 66 -5.15 13.36 -5.62
C VAL A 66 -4.12 12.86 -4.62
N GLY A 67 -3.96 13.55 -3.48
CA GLY A 67 -2.89 13.24 -2.53
C GLY A 67 -1.53 13.68 -3.07
N THR A 68 -1.44 14.92 -3.55
CA THR A 68 -0.29 15.38 -4.35
C THR A 68 1.05 15.34 -3.59
N GLY A 69 1.04 15.32 -2.25
CA GLY A 69 2.26 15.25 -1.44
C GLY A 69 3.22 16.40 -1.76
N SER A 70 4.45 16.06 -2.13
CA SER A 70 5.46 17.03 -2.61
C SER A 70 5.12 17.72 -3.95
N GLY A 71 4.15 17.20 -4.70
CA GLY A 71 3.75 17.68 -6.03
C GLY A 71 4.39 16.94 -7.20
N ILE A 72 5.18 15.89 -6.95
CA ILE A 72 6.01 15.24 -7.98
C ILE A 72 5.21 14.74 -9.20
N LEU A 73 4.03 14.16 -8.99
CA LEU A 73 3.18 13.69 -10.09
C LEU A 73 2.63 14.86 -10.90
N ALA A 74 2.23 15.94 -10.24
CA ALA A 74 1.84 17.18 -10.93
C ALA A 74 2.96 17.76 -11.81
N PHE A 75 4.23 17.68 -11.38
CA PHE A 75 5.37 18.04 -12.23
C PHE A 75 5.47 17.13 -13.46
N PHE A 76 5.33 15.82 -13.31
CA PHE A 76 5.36 14.88 -14.43
C PHE A 76 4.22 15.12 -15.42
N CYS A 77 3.01 15.43 -14.95
CA CYS A 77 1.90 15.82 -15.82
C CYS A 77 2.25 17.04 -16.69
N VAL A 78 2.82 18.10 -16.10
CA VAL A 78 3.24 19.29 -16.86
C VAL A 78 4.37 18.97 -17.84
N GLN A 79 5.32 18.13 -17.44
CA GLN A 79 6.39 17.65 -18.34
C GLN A 79 5.85 16.83 -19.51
N ALA A 80 4.78 16.05 -19.30
CA ALA A 80 4.07 15.32 -20.35
C ALA A 80 3.17 16.21 -21.22
N GLY A 81 3.10 17.52 -20.94
CA GLY A 81 2.40 18.50 -21.75
C GLY A 81 1.03 18.95 -21.21
N ALA A 82 0.68 18.62 -19.95
CA ALA A 82 -0.54 19.11 -19.32
C ALA A 82 -0.67 20.63 -19.40
N LYS A 83 -1.89 21.09 -19.66
CA LYS A 83 -2.23 22.51 -19.72
C LYS A 83 -2.16 23.10 -18.31
N GLU A 84 -2.82 22.45 -17.36
CA GLU A 84 -2.80 22.78 -15.95
C GLU A 84 -3.05 21.53 -15.10
N VAL A 85 -2.61 21.57 -13.84
CA VAL A 85 -2.76 20.50 -12.87
C VAL A 85 -3.23 21.07 -11.54
N TRP A 86 -4.28 20.49 -10.99
CA TRP A 86 -4.76 20.78 -9.64
C TRP A 86 -4.27 19.69 -8.70
N GLY A 87 -3.37 20.01 -7.78
CA GLY A 87 -2.88 19.08 -6.77
C GLY A 87 -3.63 19.28 -5.46
N VAL A 88 -4.35 18.25 -4.99
CA VAL A 88 -5.10 18.28 -3.73
C VAL A 88 -4.33 17.50 -2.68
N GLU A 89 -4.11 18.11 -1.52
CA GLU A 89 -3.39 17.48 -0.41
C GLU A 89 -3.90 18.02 0.93
N MET A 90 -4.20 17.12 1.87
CA MET A 90 -4.76 17.51 3.16
C MET A 90 -3.70 17.99 4.15
N SER A 91 -2.49 17.43 4.08
CA SER A 91 -1.44 17.67 5.07
C SER A 91 -0.68 18.98 4.84
N ARG A 92 0.19 19.32 5.80
CA ARG A 92 1.01 20.55 5.74
C ARG A 92 2.10 20.51 4.66
N ILE A 93 2.33 19.36 4.01
CA ILE A 93 3.32 19.25 2.93
C ILE A 93 2.99 20.18 1.75
N THR A 94 1.73 20.61 1.62
CA THR A 94 1.29 21.66 0.68
C THR A 94 2.17 22.92 0.71
N ILE A 95 2.73 23.30 1.86
CA ILE A 95 3.66 24.44 1.97
C ILE A 95 4.94 24.18 1.16
N ALA A 96 5.52 22.98 1.30
CA ALA A 96 6.71 22.58 0.57
C ALA A 96 6.40 22.39 -0.93
N ALA A 97 5.26 21.78 -1.27
CA ALA A 97 4.82 21.62 -2.66
C ALA A 97 4.65 22.98 -3.37
N LYS A 98 3.99 23.95 -2.72
CA LYS A 98 3.86 25.33 -3.25
C LYS A 98 5.23 25.99 -3.46
N LYS A 99 6.16 25.81 -2.52
CA LYS A 99 7.54 26.30 -2.64
C LYS A 99 8.26 25.67 -3.84
N LEU A 100 8.13 24.36 -4.04
CA LEU A 100 8.70 23.67 -5.20
C LEU A 100 8.11 24.19 -6.51
N VAL A 101 6.79 24.31 -6.61
CA VAL A 101 6.10 24.84 -7.80
C VAL A 101 6.58 26.25 -8.15
N GLN A 102 6.70 27.11 -7.15
CA GLN A 102 7.21 28.48 -7.34
C GLN A 102 8.67 28.48 -7.79
N SER A 103 9.54 27.71 -7.14
CA SER A 103 10.97 27.65 -7.47
C SER A 103 11.26 27.10 -8.87
N ASN A 104 10.34 26.29 -9.42
CA ASN A 104 10.43 25.74 -10.77
C ASN A 104 9.67 26.57 -11.82
N ASN A 105 9.18 27.77 -11.46
CA ASN A 105 8.46 28.67 -12.36
C ASN A 105 7.18 28.05 -13.00
N LEU A 106 6.49 27.18 -12.26
CA LEU A 106 5.27 26.49 -12.75
C LEU A 106 3.98 26.94 -12.06
N SER A 107 4.00 28.05 -11.31
CA SER A 107 2.82 28.58 -10.60
C SER A 107 1.63 28.94 -11.50
N SER A 108 1.85 29.15 -12.80
CA SER A 108 0.78 29.37 -13.77
C SER A 108 0.13 28.09 -14.30
N LYS A 109 0.69 26.91 -13.98
CA LYS A 109 0.23 25.60 -14.45
C LYS A 109 -0.13 24.64 -13.33
N ILE A 110 0.56 24.69 -12.19
CA ILE A 110 0.31 23.79 -11.06
C ILE A 110 -0.33 24.56 -9.91
N HIS A 111 -1.52 24.15 -9.50
CA HIS A 111 -2.32 24.78 -8.46
C HIS A 111 -2.49 23.82 -7.28
N ILE A 112 -1.79 24.10 -6.17
CA ILE A 112 -1.85 23.28 -4.96
C ILE A 112 -2.97 23.78 -4.03
N VAL A 113 -3.94 22.90 -3.76
CA VAL A 113 -5.10 23.14 -2.89
C VAL A 113 -4.92 22.34 -1.60
N LYS A 114 -4.93 23.02 -0.45
CA LYS A 114 -4.93 22.33 0.86
C LYS A 114 -6.35 21.92 1.22
N GLY A 115 -6.57 20.64 1.49
CA GLY A 115 -7.85 20.10 1.93
C GLY A 115 -8.00 18.61 1.59
N LYS A 116 -9.06 17.99 2.12
CA LYS A 116 -9.42 16.60 1.81
C LYS A 116 -10.13 16.51 0.46
N MET A 117 -9.89 15.45 -0.31
CA MET A 117 -10.49 15.28 -1.63
C MET A 117 -12.03 15.22 -1.59
N GLU A 118 -12.56 14.79 -0.46
CA GLU A 118 -13.98 14.68 -0.14
C GLU A 118 -14.65 16.04 0.09
N GLU A 119 -13.87 17.07 0.45
CA GLU A 119 -14.38 18.36 0.95
C GLU A 119 -14.00 19.54 0.03
N VAL A 120 -12.88 19.47 -0.68
CA VAL A 120 -12.43 20.58 -1.56
C VAL A 120 -13.43 20.83 -2.69
N GLU A 121 -13.45 22.06 -3.19
CA GLU A 121 -14.16 22.45 -4.40
C GLU A 121 -13.20 22.93 -5.47
N LEU A 122 -13.17 22.23 -6.61
CA LEU A 122 -12.35 22.60 -7.76
C LEU A 122 -13.20 23.36 -8.80
N PRO A 123 -12.61 24.33 -9.53
CA PRO A 123 -13.37 25.20 -10.43
C PRO A 123 -13.91 24.48 -11.68
N LYS A 124 -13.43 23.28 -11.98
CA LYS A 124 -13.84 22.50 -13.16
C LYS A 124 -13.52 21.02 -13.00
N LYS A 125 -14.15 20.22 -13.85
CA LYS A 125 -13.78 18.82 -14.11
C LYS A 125 -12.50 18.73 -14.95
N VAL A 126 -11.80 17.61 -14.83
CA VAL A 126 -10.50 17.33 -15.45
C VAL A 126 -10.57 16.17 -16.46
N ASP A 127 -9.61 16.10 -17.36
CA ASP A 127 -9.52 15.04 -18.37
C ASP A 127 -8.78 13.80 -17.83
N VAL A 128 -7.82 14.00 -16.93
CA VAL A 128 -7.01 12.92 -16.33
C VAL A 128 -6.91 13.13 -14.83
N ILE A 129 -7.06 12.04 -14.07
CA ILE A 129 -6.74 12.01 -12.65
C ILE A 129 -5.51 11.12 -12.46
N VAL A 130 -4.52 11.64 -11.75
CA VAL A 130 -3.34 10.92 -11.29
C VAL A 130 -3.37 10.81 -9.77
N SER A 131 -2.83 9.72 -9.23
CA SER A 131 -2.63 9.57 -7.79
C SER A 131 -1.64 8.45 -7.51
N GLU A 132 -1.08 8.46 -6.31
CA GLU A 132 -0.39 7.31 -5.73
C GLU A 132 -1.17 6.90 -4.47
N PRO A 133 -2.28 6.15 -4.62
CA PRO A 133 -3.16 5.78 -3.52
C PRO A 133 -2.84 4.38 -2.96
N LEU A 134 -1.63 3.85 -3.22
CA LEU A 134 -1.32 2.45 -3.05
C LEU A 134 -0.72 2.23 -1.66
N GLY A 135 -1.45 1.54 -0.79
CA GLY A 135 -0.97 1.16 0.53
C GLY A 135 -0.28 -0.21 0.53
N PHE A 136 0.17 -0.63 1.71
CA PHE A 136 0.51 -2.03 1.95
C PHE A 136 -0.66 -2.95 1.53
N LEU A 137 -0.33 -4.01 0.78
CA LEU A 137 -1.31 -4.90 0.14
C LEU A 137 -2.39 -4.15 -0.66
N LEU A 138 -2.00 -3.08 -1.36
CA LEU A 138 -2.84 -2.17 -2.16
C LEU A 138 -3.81 -1.29 -1.34
N VAL A 139 -4.46 -1.84 -0.32
CA VAL A 139 -5.65 -1.25 0.31
C VAL A 139 -5.42 -0.59 1.66
N HIS A 140 -4.29 -0.88 2.35
CA HIS A 140 -3.99 -0.24 3.62
C HIS A 140 -3.97 1.30 3.50
N GLU A 141 -4.25 2.02 4.58
CA GLU A 141 -4.43 3.48 4.62
C GLU A 141 -5.70 4.01 3.92
N ARG A 142 -6.42 3.15 3.20
CA ARG A 142 -7.72 3.42 2.57
C ARG A 142 -7.72 4.64 1.63
N MET A 143 -6.57 4.99 1.05
CA MET A 143 -6.44 6.12 0.12
C MET A 143 -7.18 5.93 -1.21
N LEU A 144 -7.46 4.68 -1.60
CA LEU A 144 -8.28 4.37 -2.77
C LEU A 144 -9.67 5.03 -2.72
N GLU A 145 -10.23 5.24 -1.53
CA GLU A 145 -11.51 5.93 -1.36
C GLU A 145 -11.43 7.41 -1.77
N SER A 146 -10.35 8.10 -1.40
CA SER A 146 -10.12 9.48 -1.84
C SER A 146 -9.86 9.54 -3.36
N TYR A 147 -9.17 8.54 -3.91
CA TYR A 147 -8.95 8.44 -5.35
C TYR A 147 -10.26 8.28 -6.14
N ILE A 148 -11.15 7.40 -5.67
CA ILE A 148 -12.51 7.21 -6.21
C ILE A 148 -13.36 8.47 -6.04
N THR A 149 -13.23 9.17 -4.91
CA THR A 149 -13.93 10.44 -4.71
C THR A 149 -13.50 11.49 -5.75
N GLY A 150 -12.20 11.57 -6.04
CA GLY A 150 -11.68 12.41 -7.11
C GLY A 150 -12.29 12.07 -8.47
N ARG A 151 -12.38 10.77 -8.79
CA ARG A 151 -13.04 10.26 -10.01
C ARG A 151 -14.49 10.70 -10.11
N ASP A 152 -15.29 10.39 -9.10
CA ASP A 152 -16.74 10.58 -9.14
C ASP A 152 -17.12 12.07 -9.20
N ARG A 153 -16.37 12.93 -8.49
CA ARG A 153 -16.63 14.37 -8.46
C ARG A 153 -16.08 15.10 -9.69
N TYR A 154 -14.83 14.81 -10.08
CA TYR A 154 -14.06 15.69 -10.97
C TYR A 154 -13.66 15.09 -12.31
N LEU A 155 -13.79 13.79 -12.56
CA LEU A 155 -13.47 13.24 -13.88
C LEU A 155 -14.56 13.59 -14.90
N LYS A 156 -14.14 14.04 -16.10
CA LYS A 156 -15.04 14.19 -17.25
C LYS A 156 -15.44 12.81 -17.81
N PRO A 157 -16.62 12.68 -18.46
CA PRO A 157 -16.94 11.48 -19.24
C PRO A 157 -15.83 11.18 -20.27
N GLY A 158 -15.37 9.94 -20.31
CA GLY A 158 -14.25 9.53 -21.18
C GLY A 158 -12.86 9.99 -20.70
N GLY A 159 -12.76 10.56 -19.50
CA GLY A 159 -11.48 10.85 -18.87
C GLY A 159 -10.72 9.60 -18.45
N LYS A 160 -9.47 9.77 -18.02
CA LYS A 160 -8.58 8.66 -17.66
C LYS A 160 -8.08 8.74 -16.22
N MET A 161 -7.72 7.56 -15.71
CA MET A 161 -7.14 7.37 -14.37
C MET A 161 -5.76 6.74 -14.50
N PHE A 162 -4.79 7.30 -13.79
CA PHE A 162 -3.39 6.86 -13.74
C PHE A 162 -2.97 6.75 -12.26
N PRO A 163 -2.93 5.53 -11.68
CA PRO A 163 -3.14 4.23 -12.33
C PRO A 163 -4.60 3.96 -12.73
N SER A 164 -4.80 3.03 -13.65
CA SER A 164 -6.10 2.66 -14.21
C SER A 164 -6.75 1.49 -13.45
N ASN A 165 -5.96 0.53 -13.01
CA ASN A 165 -6.42 -0.61 -12.23
C ASN A 165 -5.26 -1.22 -11.43
N SER A 166 -5.56 -2.18 -10.56
CA SER A 166 -4.56 -2.99 -9.87
C SER A 166 -5.05 -4.41 -9.67
N THR A 167 -4.12 -5.36 -9.58
CA THR A 167 -4.40 -6.76 -9.27
C THR A 167 -3.66 -7.16 -8.01
N ILE A 168 -4.38 -7.63 -6.99
CA ILE A 168 -3.79 -8.30 -5.83
C ILE A 168 -3.58 -9.76 -6.20
N TYR A 169 -2.39 -10.28 -5.92
CA TYR A 169 -2.02 -11.67 -6.14
C TYR A 169 -1.91 -12.41 -4.81
N THR A 170 -2.23 -13.70 -4.82
CA THR A 170 -2.01 -14.61 -3.69
C THR A 170 -1.25 -15.86 -4.14
N ALA A 171 -0.42 -16.42 -3.27
CA ALA A 171 0.23 -17.72 -3.47
C ALA A 171 0.56 -18.38 -2.13
N PRO A 172 0.37 -19.71 -1.97
CA PRO A 172 0.79 -20.41 -0.75
C PRO A 172 2.31 -20.47 -0.66
N PHE A 173 2.85 -20.38 0.56
CA PHE A 173 4.30 -20.43 0.78
C PHE A 173 4.69 -21.37 1.94
N THR A 174 5.96 -21.74 1.94
CA THR A 174 6.61 -22.45 3.05
C THR A 174 7.80 -21.64 3.59
N ASP A 175 7.78 -21.29 4.87
CA ASP A 175 8.90 -20.61 5.53
C ASP A 175 8.96 -21.03 7.02
N ASP A 176 9.64 -22.15 7.29
CA ASP A 176 9.75 -22.74 8.62
C ASP A 176 10.48 -21.81 9.60
N ASN A 177 11.52 -21.11 9.14
CA ASN A 177 12.26 -20.16 9.96
C ASN A 177 11.37 -19.01 10.43
N LEU A 178 10.59 -18.41 9.51
CA LEU A 178 9.65 -17.34 9.87
C LEU A 178 8.57 -17.84 10.83
N TYR A 179 8.06 -19.06 10.60
CA TYR A 179 7.06 -19.66 11.47
C TYR A 179 7.61 -19.84 12.89
N MET A 180 8.80 -20.44 13.03
CA MET A 180 9.44 -20.63 14.33
C MET A 180 9.78 -19.31 15.02
N GLU A 181 10.25 -18.30 14.29
CA GLU A 181 10.46 -16.95 14.84
C GLU A 181 9.15 -16.35 15.37
N THR A 182 8.05 -16.53 14.63
CA THR A 182 6.73 -16.03 15.03
C THR A 182 6.23 -16.72 16.29
N VAL A 183 6.36 -18.05 16.39
CA VAL A 183 6.04 -18.82 17.60
C VAL A 183 6.89 -18.36 18.78
N SER A 184 8.19 -18.16 18.57
CA SER A 184 9.11 -17.79 19.65
C SER A 184 8.87 -16.39 20.23
N LYS A 185 8.11 -15.52 19.55
CA LYS A 185 7.64 -14.26 20.15
C LYS A 185 6.78 -14.49 21.40
N SER A 186 6.12 -15.65 21.49
CA SER A 186 5.23 -16.01 22.59
C SER A 186 5.91 -16.84 23.69
N ASP A 187 7.15 -17.31 23.48
CA ASP A 187 7.88 -18.17 24.43
C ASP A 187 8.04 -17.53 25.82
N PHE A 188 8.18 -16.20 25.88
CA PHE A 188 8.27 -15.46 27.15
C PHE A 188 7.08 -15.73 28.07
N TRP A 189 5.89 -15.86 27.48
CA TRP A 189 4.65 -16.05 28.23
C TRP A 189 4.49 -17.48 28.75
N CYS A 190 5.28 -18.45 28.29
CA CYS A 190 5.32 -19.80 28.88
C CYS A 190 5.98 -19.85 30.27
N ASN A 191 6.47 -18.72 30.80
CA ASN A 191 7.15 -18.69 32.09
C ASN A 191 6.16 -18.85 33.27
N SER A 192 6.23 -19.99 33.96
CA SER A 192 5.38 -20.30 35.12
C SER A 192 5.85 -19.69 36.45
N ASP A 193 7.01 -19.03 36.49
CA ASP A 193 7.57 -18.40 37.69
C ASP A 193 8.42 -17.16 37.34
N PHE A 194 7.80 -16.19 36.68
CA PHE A 194 8.40 -14.89 36.43
C PHE A 194 8.30 -14.03 37.70
N MET A 195 9.37 -14.04 38.50
CA MET A 195 9.42 -13.29 39.77
C MET A 195 8.27 -13.65 40.73
N GLY A 196 7.89 -14.94 40.80
CA GLY A 196 6.78 -15.41 41.63
C GLY A 196 5.39 -15.32 40.98
N VAL A 197 5.32 -15.03 39.67
CA VAL A 197 4.06 -14.92 38.92
C VAL A 197 4.08 -15.89 37.72
N ASP A 198 3.02 -16.69 37.59
CA ASP A 198 2.78 -17.54 36.42
C ASP A 198 2.19 -16.70 35.27
N LEU A 199 2.92 -16.57 34.17
CA LEU A 199 2.53 -15.80 32.99
C LEU A 199 1.80 -16.64 31.93
N SER A 200 1.75 -17.97 32.08
CA SER A 200 1.27 -18.92 31.06
C SER A 200 -0.17 -18.70 30.62
N ALA A 201 -0.98 -18.07 31.47
CA ALA A 201 -2.35 -17.67 31.13
C ALA A 201 -2.44 -16.70 29.93
N LEU A 202 -1.34 -16.01 29.56
CA LEU A 202 -1.29 -15.06 28.44
C LEU A 202 -0.65 -15.63 27.16
N HIS A 203 -0.17 -16.88 27.20
CA HIS A 203 0.49 -17.49 26.04
C HIS A 203 -0.41 -17.54 24.80
N GLU A 204 -1.65 -18.01 24.95
CA GLU A 204 -2.61 -18.12 23.84
C GLU A 204 -2.94 -16.76 23.24
N THR A 205 -3.14 -15.73 24.06
CA THR A 205 -3.36 -14.35 23.60
C THR A 205 -2.14 -13.81 22.85
N SER A 206 -0.93 -14.07 23.35
CA SER A 206 0.29 -13.66 22.65
C SER A 206 0.46 -14.37 21.31
N MET A 207 0.08 -15.64 21.20
CA MET A 207 0.10 -16.38 19.93
C MET A 207 -0.90 -15.78 18.93
N GLU A 208 -2.12 -15.44 19.37
CA GLU A 208 -3.10 -14.76 18.54
C GLU A 208 -2.61 -13.39 18.06
N GLU A 209 -1.97 -12.62 18.93
CA GLU A 209 -1.34 -11.35 18.55
C GLU A 209 -0.21 -11.55 17.53
N ALA A 210 0.69 -12.52 17.77
CA ALA A 210 1.84 -12.76 16.90
C ALA A 210 1.44 -13.22 15.48
N PHE A 211 0.47 -14.14 15.38
CA PHE A 211 -0.05 -14.62 14.09
C PHE A 211 -1.08 -13.66 13.47
N GLY A 212 -1.59 -12.70 14.24
CA GLY A 212 -2.44 -11.61 13.76
C GLY A 212 -1.69 -10.49 13.05
N GLN A 213 -0.35 -10.48 13.08
CA GLN A 213 0.47 -9.48 12.38
C GLN A 213 0.80 -9.95 10.96
N PRO A 214 0.48 -9.18 9.91
CA PRO A 214 1.01 -9.47 8.58
C PRO A 214 2.51 -9.22 8.56
N VAL A 215 3.25 -10.15 7.96
CA VAL A 215 4.71 -10.02 7.83
C VAL A 215 5.05 -9.27 6.55
N VAL A 216 5.71 -8.13 6.70
CA VAL A 216 6.14 -7.25 5.61
C VAL A 216 7.62 -7.51 5.32
N GLY A 217 7.95 -7.89 4.10
CA GLY A 217 9.34 -8.06 3.71
C GLY A 217 9.49 -8.80 2.39
N TYR A 218 10.72 -8.79 1.86
CA TYR A 218 11.06 -9.56 0.67
C TYR A 218 11.13 -11.05 0.98
N PHE A 219 10.84 -11.87 -0.02
CA PHE A 219 11.10 -13.30 0.00
C PHE A 219 11.47 -13.80 -1.39
N HIS A 220 12.25 -14.88 -1.46
CA HIS A 220 12.61 -15.49 -2.73
C HIS A 220 11.42 -16.31 -3.29
N PRO A 221 11.10 -16.24 -4.60
CA PRO A 221 9.98 -16.99 -5.19
C PRO A 221 10.00 -18.51 -4.95
N ASP A 222 11.17 -19.10 -4.65
CA ASP A 222 11.30 -20.54 -4.37
C ASP A 222 10.48 -21.04 -3.19
N ILE A 223 10.13 -20.16 -2.24
CA ILE A 223 9.29 -20.51 -1.09
C ILE A 223 7.83 -20.73 -1.49
N LEU A 224 7.43 -20.29 -2.69
CA LEU A 224 6.08 -20.48 -3.20
C LEU A 224 5.84 -21.95 -3.56
N LEU A 225 4.67 -22.44 -3.15
CA LEU A 225 4.23 -23.83 -3.27
C LEU A 225 3.34 -24.10 -4.48
N SER A 226 3.03 -23.05 -5.25
CA SER A 226 2.21 -23.11 -6.46
C SER A 226 2.86 -22.24 -7.53
N GLU A 227 2.67 -22.58 -8.80
CA GLU A 227 2.94 -21.66 -9.94
C GLU A 227 1.71 -20.81 -10.25
N ASP A 228 0.52 -21.33 -9.96
CA ASP A 228 -0.73 -20.61 -10.09
C ASP A 228 -0.77 -19.43 -9.09
N ARG A 229 -1.43 -18.34 -9.48
CA ARG A 229 -1.64 -17.15 -8.65
C ARG A 229 -3.13 -16.91 -8.53
N GLY A 230 -3.62 -16.75 -7.31
CA GLY A 230 -4.95 -16.22 -7.09
C GLY A 230 -4.92 -14.73 -7.40
N THR A 231 -5.99 -14.20 -7.98
CA THR A 231 -6.02 -12.81 -8.43
C THR A 231 -7.30 -12.11 -7.99
N HIS A 232 -7.18 -10.90 -7.46
CA HIS A 232 -8.29 -10.01 -7.23
C HIS A 232 -8.06 -8.70 -7.99
N PHE A 233 -8.88 -8.46 -9.01
CA PHE A 233 -8.76 -7.33 -9.92
C PHE A 233 -9.63 -6.16 -9.46
N VAL A 234 -9.03 -4.98 -9.33
CA VAL A 234 -9.70 -3.73 -8.96
C VAL A 234 -9.58 -2.73 -10.10
N ASP A 235 -10.68 -2.52 -10.81
CA ASP A 235 -10.79 -1.47 -11.82
C ASP A 235 -11.11 -0.12 -11.16
N PHE A 236 -10.14 0.80 -11.13
CA PHE A 236 -10.31 2.10 -10.50
C PHE A 236 -11.34 2.98 -11.21
N MET A 237 -11.69 2.69 -12.46
CA MET A 237 -12.76 3.41 -13.14
C MET A 237 -14.16 3.01 -12.66
N THR A 238 -14.36 1.79 -12.17
CA THR A 238 -15.71 1.26 -11.89
C THR A 238 -15.94 0.86 -10.43
N VAL A 239 -14.88 0.60 -9.66
CA VAL A 239 -14.98 0.22 -8.25
C VAL A 239 -15.71 1.29 -7.43
N THR A 240 -16.51 0.88 -6.45
CA THR A 240 -17.28 1.78 -5.60
C THR A 240 -16.70 1.82 -4.19
N HIS A 241 -17.02 2.88 -3.43
CA HIS A 241 -16.66 2.94 -2.00
C HIS A 241 -17.16 1.72 -1.22
N GLU A 242 -18.36 1.22 -1.54
CA GLU A 242 -18.92 0.06 -0.83
C GLU A 242 -18.13 -1.23 -1.13
N ALA A 243 -17.69 -1.41 -2.37
CA ALA A 243 -16.86 -2.54 -2.77
C ALA A 243 -15.48 -2.52 -2.08
N LEU A 244 -14.98 -1.35 -1.67
CA LEU A 244 -13.74 -1.26 -0.90
C LEU A 244 -13.94 -1.52 0.60
N LYS A 245 -15.15 -1.40 1.16
CA LYS A 245 -15.36 -1.64 2.60
C LYS A 245 -15.29 -3.12 2.96
N ASN A 246 -15.86 -3.97 2.12
CA ASN A 246 -15.89 -5.41 2.35
C ASN A 246 -15.70 -6.11 1.01
N PHE A 247 -14.66 -6.93 0.90
CA PHE A 247 -14.41 -7.72 -0.30
C PHE A 247 -13.72 -9.04 0.06
N GLU A 248 -13.81 -9.99 -0.86
CA GLU A 248 -13.25 -11.33 -0.69
C GLU A 248 -12.31 -11.65 -1.84
N ILE A 249 -11.23 -12.35 -1.52
CA ILE A 249 -10.28 -12.92 -2.48
C ILE A 249 -10.34 -14.43 -2.31
N ASP A 250 -11.15 -15.07 -3.15
CA ASP A 250 -11.13 -16.53 -3.27
C ASP A 250 -9.90 -16.98 -4.04
N PHE A 251 -9.31 -18.08 -3.57
CA PHE A 251 -8.16 -18.69 -4.23
C PHE A 251 -8.27 -20.22 -4.26
N SER A 252 -7.70 -20.78 -5.32
CA SER A 252 -7.55 -22.21 -5.53
C SER A 252 -6.18 -22.45 -6.17
N HIS A 253 -5.30 -23.15 -5.46
CA HIS A 253 -3.90 -23.29 -5.83
C HIS A 253 -3.52 -24.76 -6.00
N SER A 254 -2.95 -25.09 -7.16
CA SER A 254 -2.38 -26.42 -7.42
C SER A 254 -1.00 -26.53 -6.80
N ILE A 255 -0.85 -27.40 -5.78
CA ILE A 255 0.43 -27.53 -5.08
C ILE A 255 1.46 -28.25 -5.96
N THR A 256 2.60 -27.59 -6.19
CA THR A 256 3.69 -28.10 -7.03
C THR A 256 4.80 -28.78 -6.24
N LYS A 257 4.91 -28.49 -4.94
CA LYS A 257 5.93 -29.01 -4.00
C LYS A 257 5.28 -29.55 -2.72
N THR A 258 5.61 -30.79 -2.32
CA THR A 258 5.19 -31.32 -1.01
C THR A 258 5.96 -30.59 0.10
N ALA A 259 5.25 -29.96 1.02
CA ALA A 259 5.82 -29.16 2.11
C ALA A 259 4.77 -28.91 3.20
N VAL A 260 5.18 -28.21 4.27
CA VAL A 260 4.25 -27.56 5.19
C VAL A 260 3.95 -26.16 4.64
N CYS A 261 2.68 -25.87 4.38
CA CYS A 261 2.19 -24.57 3.98
C CYS A 261 1.99 -23.70 5.22
N HIS A 262 2.81 -22.66 5.34
CA HIS A 262 2.87 -21.79 6.51
C HIS A 262 1.97 -20.56 6.39
N GLY A 263 1.40 -20.29 5.21
CA GLY A 263 0.52 -19.15 4.99
C GLY A 263 0.28 -18.83 3.53
N ILE A 264 -0.31 -17.65 3.29
CA ILE A 264 -0.55 -17.07 1.97
C ILE A 264 0.32 -15.82 1.82
N ALA A 265 1.16 -15.80 0.78
CA ALA A 265 1.90 -14.63 0.36
C ALA A 265 1.03 -13.78 -0.56
N CYS A 266 1.11 -12.47 -0.41
CA CYS A 266 0.31 -11.51 -1.17
C CYS A 266 1.17 -10.33 -1.64
N TRP A 267 0.86 -9.82 -2.83
CA TRP A 267 1.46 -8.61 -3.42
C TRP A 267 0.47 -8.00 -4.41
N PHE A 268 0.83 -6.89 -5.06
CA PHE A 268 -0.04 -6.29 -6.08
C PHE A 268 0.74 -5.72 -7.26
N ASP A 269 0.15 -5.75 -8.45
CA ASP A 269 0.66 -4.98 -9.59
C ASP A 269 -0.34 -3.88 -9.94
N CYS A 270 0.16 -2.78 -10.51
CA CYS A 270 -0.63 -1.59 -10.81
C CYS A 270 -0.43 -1.17 -12.26
N ASP A 271 -1.52 -1.12 -13.03
CA ASP A 271 -1.49 -0.86 -14.45
C ASP A 271 -1.85 0.60 -14.76
N PHE A 272 -1.07 1.19 -15.67
CA PHE A 272 -1.29 2.50 -16.25
C PHE A 272 -1.67 2.32 -17.71
N SER A 273 -2.97 2.09 -17.97
CA SER A 273 -3.53 1.80 -19.29
C SER A 273 -3.76 3.08 -20.09
N GLY A 274 -2.69 3.64 -20.64
CA GLY A 274 -2.74 4.82 -21.48
C GLY A 274 -3.17 4.52 -22.93
N SER A 275 -3.33 5.57 -23.73
CA SER A 275 -3.82 5.47 -25.12
C SER A 275 -2.76 4.92 -26.07
N GLN A 276 -1.49 4.99 -25.67
CA GLN A 276 -0.36 4.59 -26.51
C GLN A 276 0.28 3.31 -25.99
N GLU A 277 0.45 3.18 -24.67
CA GLU A 277 1.12 2.04 -24.05
C GLU A 277 0.56 1.78 -22.64
N THR A 278 0.48 0.50 -22.27
CA THR A 278 0.28 0.10 -20.88
C THR A 278 1.62 -0.04 -20.18
N VAL A 279 1.81 0.72 -19.11
CA VAL A 279 2.98 0.59 -18.21
C VAL A 279 2.51 -0.09 -16.93
N VAL A 280 3.32 -0.99 -16.36
CA VAL A 280 2.96 -1.76 -15.16
C VAL A 280 3.99 -1.53 -14.07
N LEU A 281 3.53 -1.14 -12.89
CA LEU A 281 4.30 -1.16 -11.65
C LEU A 281 4.12 -2.52 -11.00
N LYS A 282 5.19 -3.31 -10.96
CA LYS A 282 5.17 -4.65 -10.36
C LYS A 282 5.71 -4.61 -8.94
N THR A 283 5.07 -5.33 -8.01
CA THR A 283 5.58 -5.51 -6.63
C THR A 283 5.77 -6.97 -6.26
N GLY A 284 5.56 -7.90 -7.19
CA GLY A 284 5.78 -9.32 -6.97
C GLY A 284 7.24 -9.68 -6.65
N PRO A 285 7.47 -10.87 -6.07
CA PRO A 285 8.80 -11.33 -5.64
C PRO A 285 9.77 -11.59 -6.80
N GLU A 286 9.25 -11.62 -8.04
CA GLU A 286 10.02 -11.78 -9.28
C GLU A 286 10.38 -10.43 -9.94
N ALA A 287 10.03 -9.30 -9.31
CA ALA A 287 10.33 -7.96 -9.80
C ALA A 287 11.29 -7.24 -8.84
N PRO A 288 12.00 -6.18 -9.30
CA PRO A 288 12.81 -5.36 -8.41
C PRO A 288 12.04 -4.86 -7.18
N GLY A 289 12.73 -4.81 -6.04
CA GLY A 289 12.16 -4.38 -4.78
C GLY A 289 11.55 -2.98 -4.83
N THR A 290 10.47 -2.79 -4.08
CA THR A 290 9.80 -1.50 -3.85
C THR A 290 9.57 -1.34 -2.35
N HIS A 291 9.33 -0.12 -1.88
CA HIS A 291 9.10 0.14 -0.46
C HIS A 291 7.83 -0.53 0.11
N TRP A 292 6.94 -1.06 -0.73
CA TRP A 292 5.78 -1.84 -0.29
C TRP A 292 6.14 -3.27 0.11
N TYR A 293 7.31 -3.77 -0.31
CA TYR A 293 7.71 -5.17 -0.14
C TYR A 293 6.61 -6.13 -0.62
N GLN A 294 6.58 -7.35 -0.06
CA GLN A 294 5.44 -8.25 -0.15
C GLN A 294 4.87 -8.51 1.24
N CYS A 295 3.67 -9.08 1.27
CA CYS A 295 2.96 -9.47 2.47
C CYS A 295 2.99 -11.00 2.62
N ARG A 296 3.16 -11.50 3.84
CA ARG A 296 2.93 -12.91 4.18
C ARG A 296 1.94 -12.97 5.34
N LEU A 297 0.80 -13.60 5.09
CA LEU A 297 -0.26 -13.88 6.04
C LEU A 297 -0.04 -15.29 6.60
N MET A 298 0.47 -15.39 7.82
CA MET A 298 0.82 -16.67 8.45
C MET A 298 -0.44 -17.41 8.92
N PHE A 299 -0.45 -18.73 8.74
CA PHE A 299 -1.43 -19.59 9.39
C PHE A 299 -0.98 -19.89 10.82
N ARG A 300 -1.91 -19.79 11.77
CA ARG A 300 -1.67 -20.24 13.15
C ARG A 300 -1.41 -21.75 13.20
N GLU A 301 -2.18 -22.52 12.43
CA GLU A 301 -2.00 -23.96 12.25
C GLU A 301 -1.59 -24.24 10.80
N PRO A 302 -0.29 -24.49 10.51
CA PRO A 302 0.19 -24.78 9.17
C PRO A 302 -0.40 -26.06 8.59
N LEU A 303 -0.53 -26.11 7.27
CA LEU A 303 -1.14 -27.23 6.56
C LEU A 303 -0.09 -28.09 5.85
N ALA A 304 0.00 -29.38 6.18
CA ALA A 304 0.82 -30.32 5.40
C ALA A 304 0.18 -30.57 4.03
N VAL A 305 0.86 -30.13 2.96
CA VAL A 305 0.38 -30.25 1.57
C VAL A 305 1.27 -31.20 0.77
N ASN A 306 0.65 -31.98 -0.12
CA ASN A 306 1.36 -32.82 -1.08
C ASN A 306 1.25 -32.24 -2.49
N LYS A 307 2.30 -32.45 -3.28
CA LYS A 307 2.28 -32.18 -4.71
C LYS A 307 1.05 -32.82 -5.37
N GLY A 308 0.33 -32.03 -6.17
CA GLY A 308 -0.89 -32.43 -6.88
C GLY A 308 -2.18 -32.24 -6.07
N GLN A 309 -2.11 -31.89 -4.78
CA GLN A 309 -3.29 -31.45 -4.03
C GLN A 309 -3.67 -30.02 -4.39
N THR A 310 -4.94 -29.68 -4.14
CA THR A 310 -5.45 -28.32 -4.26
C THR A 310 -5.62 -27.71 -2.89
N LEU A 311 -5.08 -26.51 -2.69
CA LEU A 311 -5.34 -25.66 -1.54
C LEU A 311 -6.40 -24.64 -1.92
N ASN A 312 -7.55 -24.66 -1.25
CA ASN A 312 -8.65 -23.72 -1.47
C ASN A 312 -8.81 -22.81 -0.26
N GLY A 313 -9.25 -21.59 -0.47
CA GLY A 313 -9.50 -20.67 0.62
C GLY A 313 -10.02 -19.32 0.17
N THR A 314 -10.22 -18.46 1.15
CA THR A 314 -10.75 -17.11 0.99
C THR A 314 -10.04 -16.18 1.95
N LEU A 315 -9.65 -15.00 1.46
CA LEU A 315 -9.26 -13.86 2.30
C LEU A 315 -10.45 -12.89 2.35
N THR A 316 -11.06 -12.71 3.52
CA THR A 316 -12.20 -11.77 3.69
C THR A 316 -11.72 -10.48 4.35
N PHE A 317 -11.73 -9.39 3.61
CA PHE A 317 -11.29 -8.06 4.05
C PHE A 317 -12.48 -7.25 4.57
N ARG A 318 -12.32 -6.63 5.74
CA ARG A 318 -13.29 -5.70 6.34
C ARG A 318 -12.58 -4.43 6.76
N ALA A 319 -12.96 -3.31 6.15
CA ALA A 319 -12.41 -2.00 6.51
C ALA A 319 -12.75 -1.66 7.97
N ASN A 320 -11.78 -1.11 8.69
CA ASN A 320 -11.91 -0.73 10.09
C ASN A 320 -11.65 0.77 10.31
N ASP A 321 -11.88 1.22 11.54
CA ASP A 321 -11.74 2.62 11.95
C ASP A 321 -10.28 3.08 12.09
N SER A 322 -9.31 2.15 11.99
CA SER A 322 -7.87 2.43 11.99
C SER A 322 -7.33 2.74 10.59
N PHE A 323 -8.21 3.14 9.66
CA PHE A 323 -7.88 3.38 8.26
C PHE A 323 -7.21 2.16 7.59
N SER A 324 -7.64 0.95 7.96
CA SER A 324 -7.02 -0.31 7.57
C SER A 324 -8.08 -1.41 7.41
N TYR A 325 -7.66 -2.67 7.38
CA TYR A 325 -8.53 -3.83 7.23
C TYR A 325 -8.23 -4.92 8.25
N ASP A 326 -9.30 -5.53 8.74
CA ASP A 326 -9.25 -6.84 9.38
C ASP A 326 -9.44 -7.90 8.30
N VAL A 327 -8.58 -8.92 8.28
CA VAL A 327 -8.54 -9.96 7.27
C VAL A 327 -8.79 -11.30 7.93
N ASN A 328 -9.91 -11.95 7.62
CA ASN A 328 -10.08 -13.36 7.95
C ASN A 328 -9.35 -14.21 6.90
N VAL A 329 -8.38 -14.99 7.33
CA VAL A 329 -7.57 -15.86 6.47
C VAL A 329 -8.06 -17.28 6.67
N LYS A 330 -8.74 -17.84 5.67
CA LYS A 330 -9.23 -19.22 5.70
C LYS A 330 -8.64 -20.02 4.56
N ALA A 331 -8.09 -21.19 4.86
CA ALA A 331 -7.58 -22.11 3.86
C ALA A 331 -7.80 -23.57 4.27
N GLY A 332 -7.85 -24.47 3.29
CA GLY A 332 -7.98 -25.90 3.54
C GLY A 332 -7.63 -26.74 2.32
N ILE A 333 -7.37 -28.02 2.58
CA ILE A 333 -7.07 -29.02 1.56
C ILE A 333 -8.26 -29.95 1.44
N ASP A 334 -8.66 -30.25 0.20
CA ASP A 334 -9.76 -31.18 -0.08
C ASP A 334 -9.30 -32.64 0.13
N CYS A 335 -9.27 -33.07 1.38
CA CYS A 335 -9.08 -34.46 1.80
C CYS A 335 -10.26 -34.96 2.65
N SER A 336 -10.27 -36.25 2.99
CA SER A 336 -11.30 -36.85 3.85
C SER A 336 -10.63 -37.41 5.12
N PRO A 337 -10.88 -36.84 6.32
CA PRO A 337 -11.64 -35.60 6.57
C PRO A 337 -10.93 -34.36 6.03
N ARG A 338 -11.70 -33.28 5.80
CA ARG A 338 -11.14 -31.99 5.34
C ARG A 338 -10.29 -31.38 6.44
N ILE A 339 -9.12 -30.87 6.08
CA ILE A 339 -8.20 -30.18 6.99
C ILE A 339 -8.25 -28.70 6.62
N GLU A 340 -8.55 -27.84 7.61
CA GLU A 340 -8.70 -26.39 7.44
C GLU A 340 -7.91 -25.65 8.52
N THR A 341 -7.55 -24.40 8.23
CA THR A 341 -6.95 -23.43 9.14
C THR A 341 -7.65 -22.10 8.96
N GLU A 342 -7.85 -21.36 10.05
CA GLU A 342 -8.53 -20.07 10.05
C GLU A 342 -7.95 -19.17 11.16
N ASN A 343 -7.49 -17.98 10.80
CA ASN A 343 -7.09 -16.96 11.78
C ASN A 343 -7.33 -15.53 11.25
N MET A 344 -7.47 -14.59 12.18
CA MET A 344 -7.58 -13.17 11.88
C MET A 344 -6.19 -12.56 11.74
N VAL A 345 -6.06 -11.63 10.79
CA VAL A 345 -4.88 -10.78 10.59
C VAL A 345 -5.32 -9.32 10.52
N PHE A 346 -4.55 -8.42 11.13
CA PHE A 346 -4.87 -7.00 11.24
C PHE A 346 -3.86 -6.17 10.44
N LEU A 347 -4.27 -5.58 9.31
CA LEU A 347 -3.31 -4.93 8.38
C LEU A 347 -2.61 -3.70 8.95
N GLN A 348 -3.13 -3.13 10.04
CA GLN A 348 -2.52 -2.02 10.76
C GLN A 348 -1.32 -2.43 11.62
N ASP A 349 -1.24 -3.70 12.02
CA ASP A 349 -0.25 -4.20 12.98
C ASP A 349 0.90 -4.90 12.25
N GLN A 350 1.53 -4.19 11.32
CA GLN A 350 2.58 -4.72 10.45
C GLN A 350 3.84 -5.14 11.22
N HIS A 351 4.32 -6.35 10.94
CA HIS A 351 5.63 -6.81 11.40
C HIS A 351 6.64 -6.78 10.25
N TYR A 352 7.57 -5.83 10.29
CA TYR A 352 8.62 -5.70 9.29
C TYR A 352 9.76 -6.68 9.54
N HIS A 353 10.09 -7.47 8.53
CA HIS A 353 11.08 -8.55 8.58
C HIS A 353 12.12 -8.40 7.45
N TYR A 354 13.26 -7.80 7.79
CA TYR A 354 14.29 -7.33 6.85
C TYR A 354 15.45 -8.32 6.61
N LEU A 355 15.23 -9.64 6.70
CA LEU A 355 16.31 -10.63 6.53
C LEU A 355 16.87 -10.73 5.09
N TYR A 356 16.08 -10.31 4.10
CA TYR A 356 16.47 -10.34 2.69
C TYR A 356 16.76 -8.91 2.20
N ALA A 357 17.95 -8.69 1.64
CA ALA A 357 18.31 -7.42 0.99
C ALA A 357 17.44 -7.17 -0.26
N GLU A 358 17.33 -5.92 -0.73
CA GLU A 358 16.67 -5.59 -2.02
C GLU A 358 17.20 -6.46 -3.18
N GLU A 359 18.46 -6.85 -3.12
CA GLU A 359 19.16 -7.73 -4.09
C GLU A 359 18.59 -9.17 -4.14
N SER A 360 17.77 -9.56 -3.17
CA SER A 360 17.08 -10.87 -3.14
C SER A 360 15.86 -10.89 -4.05
N ALA A 361 15.39 -9.71 -4.47
CA ALA A 361 14.42 -9.54 -5.53
C ALA A 361 15.16 -9.56 -6.88
N VAL A 362 14.75 -10.45 -7.79
CA VAL A 362 15.47 -10.65 -9.06
C VAL A 362 15.38 -9.39 -9.93
N ASP A 363 16.53 -8.98 -10.49
CA ASP A 363 16.57 -7.91 -11.48
C ASP A 363 15.99 -8.39 -12.83
N ALA A 364 15.72 -7.47 -13.75
CA ALA A 364 15.16 -7.77 -15.06
C ALA A 364 16.04 -8.68 -15.95
N GLN A 365 17.23 -9.09 -15.48
CA GLN A 365 18.17 -9.97 -16.19
C GLN A 365 18.56 -11.24 -15.41
N GLY A 366 17.95 -11.48 -14.24
CA GLY A 366 18.23 -12.65 -13.42
C GLY A 366 19.64 -12.72 -12.82
N GLN A 367 20.31 -11.58 -12.62
CA GLN A 367 21.61 -11.53 -11.94
C GLN A 367 21.57 -10.57 -10.75
N GLY A 368 21.89 -11.07 -9.55
CA GLY A 368 22.05 -10.23 -8.36
C GLY A 368 23.07 -9.11 -8.62
N HIS A 369 22.78 -7.90 -8.11
CA HIS A 369 23.64 -6.74 -8.31
C HIS A 369 25.04 -7.00 -7.75
N VAL A 370 26.06 -7.01 -8.62
CA VAL A 370 27.45 -6.84 -8.19
C VAL A 370 27.60 -5.38 -7.79
N ARG A 371 27.98 -5.13 -6.53
CA ARG A 371 28.34 -3.79 -6.02
C ARG A 371 29.34 -3.12 -6.97
N GLY A 372 28.86 -2.20 -7.79
CA GLY A 372 29.68 -1.24 -8.50
C GLY A 372 29.97 -0.06 -7.59
N ASN A 373 30.98 -0.17 -6.73
CA ASN A 373 31.55 1.02 -6.10
C ASN A 373 33.07 0.95 -6.11
N GLU A 374 33.65 1.13 -7.29
CA GLU A 374 35.00 1.65 -7.43
C GLU A 374 35.03 2.71 -8.53
N GLY A 375 35.15 3.96 -8.09
CA GLY A 375 35.74 5.05 -8.84
C GLY A 375 34.81 5.78 -9.82
N GLN A 376 34.43 7.01 -9.46
CA GLN A 376 34.85 8.18 -10.23
C GLN A 376 34.65 9.49 -9.46
N VAL A 377 35.64 10.35 -9.67
CA VAL A 377 35.87 11.71 -9.15
C VAL A 377 34.81 12.69 -9.61
#